data_AF-A0A1J4PQ52-F1
#
_entry.id   AF-A0A1J4PQ52-F1
#
_cell.length_a   1.000
_cell.length_b   1.000
_cell.length_c   1.000
_cell.angle_alpha   90.00
_cell.angle_beta   90.00
_cell.angle_gamma   90.00
#
_symmetry.space_group_name_H-M   'P 1'
#
loop_
_entity.id
_entity.type
_entity.pdbx_description
1 polymer ?
#
loop_
_entity_poly.entity_id
_entity_poly.type
_entity_poly.pdbx_seq_one_letter_code
_entity_poly.pdbx_strand_id
1 'polypeptide(L)' 'MSPKSKVDLYAAIRRDVRAGMSNRALQRKYGVGFRTVKAAMESVWPEPRKQLPPRKTRLDAFKKLLSFRS' A
#
# COMPACT_ATOMS: atom_id res chain seq x y z
N MET A 1 -4.37 -5.27 -17.75
CA MET A 1 -4.60 -5.89 -16.43
C MET A 1 -4.96 -4.77 -15.46
N SER A 2 -6.23 -4.61 -15.10
CA SER A 2 -6.65 -3.60 -14.12
C SER A 2 -5.81 -3.74 -12.85
N PRO A 3 -5.38 -2.66 -12.18
CA PRO A 3 -4.69 -2.78 -10.92
C PRO A 3 -5.65 -3.48 -9.95
N LYS A 4 -5.38 -4.76 -9.62
CA LYS A 4 -6.14 -5.47 -8.58
C LYS A 4 -6.04 -4.62 -7.32
N SER A 5 -7.17 -4.31 -6.72
CA SER A 5 -7.16 -3.47 -5.53
C SER A 5 -6.31 -4.15 -4.45
N LYS A 6 -5.69 -3.37 -3.55
CA LYS A 6 -4.88 -3.92 -2.46
C LYS A 6 -5.70 -4.89 -1.58
N VAL A 7 -7.03 -4.69 -1.53
CA VAL A 7 -7.99 -5.56 -0.86
C VAL A 7 -8.06 -6.93 -1.57
N ASP A 8 -8.19 -6.95 -2.89
CA ASP A 8 -8.23 -8.19 -3.69
C ASP A 8 -6.94 -9.00 -3.55
N LEU A 9 -5.79 -8.30 -3.51
CA LEU A 9 -4.50 -8.92 -3.26
C LEU A 9 -4.48 -9.64 -1.90
N TYR A 10 -4.94 -9.00 -0.84
CA TYR A 10 -4.97 -9.58 0.50
C TYR A 10 -5.95 -10.75 0.59
N ALA A 11 -7.11 -10.65 -0.07
CA ALA A 11 -8.08 -11.74 -0.16
C ALA A 11 -7.50 -12.97 -0.89
N ALA A 12 -6.79 -12.75 -2.01
CA ALA A 12 -6.16 -13.82 -2.78
C ALA A 12 -5.04 -14.52 -1.99
N ILE A 13 -4.19 -13.77 -1.29
CA ILE A 13 -3.15 -14.33 -0.41
C ILE A 13 -3.79 -15.21 0.66
N ARG A 14 -4.84 -14.74 1.35
CA ARG A 14 -5.52 -15.54 2.39
C ARG A 14 -6.13 -16.83 1.84
N ARG A 15 -6.67 -16.79 0.62
CA ARG A 15 -7.20 -17.99 -0.04
C ARG A 15 -6.11 -19.03 -0.29
N ASP A 16 -4.96 -18.60 -0.80
CA ASP A 16 -3.84 -19.50 -1.11
C ASP A 16 -3.12 -20.01 0.14
N VAL A 17 -3.03 -19.19 1.20
CA VAL A 17 -2.56 -19.65 2.52
C VAL A 17 -3.43 -20.78 3.05
N ARG A 18 -4.77 -20.64 2.97
CA ARG A 18 -5.71 -21.70 3.35
C ARG A 18 -5.60 -22.95 2.47
N ALA A 19 -5.16 -22.79 1.23
CA ALA A 19 -4.83 -23.91 0.33
C ALA A 19 -3.46 -24.55 0.61
N GLY A 20 -2.73 -24.09 1.65
CA GLY A 20 -1.47 -24.68 2.08
C GLY A 20 -0.22 -24.16 1.35
N MET A 21 -0.31 -23.05 0.60
CA MET A 21 0.88 -22.49 -0.05
C MET A 21 1.88 -21.92 0.95
N SER A 22 3.16 -22.13 0.68
CA SER A 22 4.26 -21.56 1.48
C SER A 22 4.43 -20.07 1.23
N ASN A 23 4.97 -19.36 2.23
CA ASN A 23 5.26 -17.92 2.15
C ASN A 23 6.16 -17.56 0.96
N ARG A 24 7.15 -18.40 0.62
CA ARG A 24 8.04 -18.19 -0.53
C ARG A 24 7.29 -18.31 -1.85
N ALA A 25 6.36 -19.26 -1.97
CA ALA A 25 5.54 -19.43 -3.17
C ALA A 25 4.59 -18.23 -3.37
N LEU A 26 3.96 -17.77 -2.28
CA LEU A 26 3.10 -16.59 -2.30
C LEU A 26 3.84 -15.33 -2.75
N GLN A 27 5.04 -15.09 -2.22
CA GLN A 27 5.87 -13.95 -2.62
C GLN A 27 6.16 -13.94 -4.12
N ARG A 28 6.50 -15.11 -4.69
CA ARG A 28 6.77 -15.23 -6.14
C ARG A 28 5.50 -15.09 -6.98
N LYS A 29 4.40 -15.72 -6.57
CA LYS A 29 3.12 -15.69 -7.30
C LYS A 29 2.53 -14.29 -7.39
N TYR A 30 2.61 -13.54 -6.29
CA TYR A 30 2.00 -12.21 -6.18
C TYR A 30 2.99 -11.05 -6.39
N GLY A 31 4.29 -11.32 -6.51
CA GLY A 31 5.32 -10.29 -6.67
C GLY A 31 5.47 -9.38 -5.44
N VAL A 32 5.20 -9.91 -4.25
CA VAL A 32 5.22 -9.14 -2.99
C VAL A 32 6.27 -9.67 -2.02
N GLY A 33 6.72 -8.82 -1.11
CA GLY A 33 7.67 -9.20 -0.06
C GLY A 33 7.01 -9.92 1.12
N PHE A 34 7.84 -10.52 1.99
CA PHE A 34 7.41 -11.22 3.20
C PHE A 34 6.47 -10.38 4.08
N ARG A 35 6.78 -9.09 4.28
CA ARG A 35 5.97 -8.18 5.11
C ARG A 35 4.53 -8.07 4.62
N THR A 36 4.31 -8.10 3.31
CA THR A 36 2.98 -8.02 2.72
C THR A 36 2.21 -9.32 2.88
N VAL A 37 2.88 -10.46 2.70
CA VAL A 37 2.27 -11.78 2.97
C VAL A 37 1.86 -11.89 4.44
N LYS A 38 2.77 -11.52 5.36
CA LYS A 38 2.50 -11.52 6.80
C LYS A 38 1.32 -10.59 7.16
N ALA A 39 1.33 -9.36 6.66
CA ALA A 39 0.24 -8.41 6.89
C ALA A 39 -1.10 -8.93 6.34
N ALA A 40 -1.12 -9.57 5.17
CA ALA A 40 -2.33 -10.16 4.61
C ALA A 40 -2.87 -11.36 5.41
N MET A 41 -2.01 -12.06 6.14
CA MET A 41 -2.42 -13.13 7.06
C MET A 41 -2.98 -12.56 8.37
N GLU A 42 -2.39 -11.48 8.88
CA GLU A 42 -2.75 -10.86 10.16
C GLU A 42 -3.95 -9.92 10.05
N SER A 43 -4.15 -9.25 8.91
CA SER A 43 -5.22 -8.27 8.71
C SER A 43 -6.11 -8.60 7.51
N VAL A 44 -7.43 -8.50 7.72
CA VAL A 44 -8.44 -8.65 6.66
C VAL A 44 -8.38 -7.49 5.66
N TRP A 45 -8.13 -6.30 6.18
CA TRP A 45 -8.09 -5.06 5.42
C TRP A 45 -6.65 -4.54 5.36
N PRO A 46 -6.16 -4.14 4.18
CA PRO A 46 -4.88 -3.49 4.09
C PRO A 46 -4.94 -2.15 4.82
N GLU A 47 -3.95 -1.85 5.65
CA GLU A 47 -3.87 -0.53 6.27
C GLU A 47 -3.91 0.57 5.21
N PRO A 48 -4.66 1.66 5.46
CA PRO A 48 -4.63 2.85 4.63
C PRO A 48 -3.18 3.32 4.46
N ARG A 49 -2.83 3.77 3.25
CA ARG A 49 -1.52 4.34 3.01
C ARG A 49 -1.36 5.55 3.93
N LYS A 50 -0.33 5.53 4.79
CA LYS A 50 0.04 6.71 5.59
C LYS A 50 0.17 7.91 4.65
N GLN A 51 -0.63 8.94 4.91
CA GLN A 51 -0.45 10.20 4.22
C GLN A 51 0.88 10.77 4.68
N LEU A 52 1.83 10.84 3.74
CA LEU A 52 3.09 11.51 4.01
C LEU A 52 2.77 13.01 4.19
N PRO A 53 3.38 13.68 5.19
CA PRO A 53 3.26 15.11 5.26
C PRO A 53 3.72 15.70 3.91
N PRO A 54 3.06 16.76 3.42
CA PRO A 54 3.48 17.40 2.19
C PRO A 54 4.96 17.77 2.30
N ARG A 55 5.75 17.38 1.29
CA ARG A 55 7.17 17.71 1.26
C ARG A 55 7.31 19.23 1.26
N LYS A 56 8.09 19.76 2.22
CA LYS A 56 8.49 21.16 2.22
C LYS A 56 9.36 21.42 0.98
N THR A 57 8.94 22.38 0.18
CA THR A 57 9.63 22.89 -1.00
C THR A 57 10.11 24.30 -0.73
N ARG A 58 11.14 24.78 -1.44
CA ARG A 58 11.61 26.18 -1.32
C ARG A 58 10.48 27.20 -1.57
N LEU A 59 9.52 26.83 -2.41
CA LEU A 59 8.36 27.66 -2.75
C LEU A 59 7.39 27.85 -1.57
N ASP A 60 7.38 26.93 -0.59
CA ASP A 60 6.56 27.08 0.63
C ASP A 60 6.94 28.33 1.43
N ALA A 61 8.20 28.79 1.36
CA ALA A 61 8.64 30.03 1.98
C ALA A 61 7.99 31.28 1.34
N PHE A 62 7.60 31.19 0.07
CA PHE A 62 7.04 32.31 -0.70
C PHE A 62 5.51 32.25 -0.85
N LYS A 63 4.85 31.19 -0.37
CA LYS A 63 3.39 31.03 -0.47
C LYS A 63 2.60 32.18 0.18
N LYS A 64 3.11 32.81 1.24
CA LYS A 64 2.49 33.99 1.87
C LYS A 64 2.54 35.25 1.01
N LEU A 65 3.50 35.35 0.09
CA LEU A 65 3.67 36.50 -0.80
C LEU A 65 2.85 36.36 -2.08
N LEU A 66 2.54 35.13 -2.49
CA LEU A 66 1.81 34.82 -3.72
C LEU A 66 0.28 34.86 -3.55
N SER A 67 -0.25 35.04 -2.33
CA SER A 67 -1.70 35.20 -2.14
C SER A 67 -2.11 36.62 -2.56
N PHE A 68 -2.42 36.80 -3.84
CA PHE A 68 -3.16 37.96 -4.32
C PHE A 68 -4.55 37.95 -3.66
N ARG A 69 -4.82 38.97 -2.85
CA ARG A 69 -6.13 39.22 -2.27
C ARG A 69 -7.03 39.76 -3.40
N SER A 70 -8.09 39.02 -3.75
CA SER A 70 -9.22 39.52 -4.54
C SER A 70 -10.19 40.31 -3.67
#